data_AF-A0A1Z8REU8-F1
#
_entry.id   AF-A0A1Z8REU8-F1
#
_cell.length_a   1.000
_cell.length_b   1.000
_cell.length_c   1.000
_cell.angle_alpha   90.00
_cell.angle_beta   90.00
_cell.angle_gamma   90.00
#
_symmetry.space_group_name_H-M   'P 1'
#
loop_
_entity.id
_entity.type
_entity.pdbx_description
1 polymer ?
#
loop_
_entity_poly.entity_id
_entity_poly.type
_entity_poly.pdbx_seq_one_letter_code
_entity_poly.pdbx_strand_id
1 'polypeptide(L)'
;MSLPRNLPKKRVVPQAVVTDYAFIKKLIWAYFLLLLFEGAFRKWFLPGLSQGLLIVRDPIVIWIYYLCYAQGLFPLNNKYLKRCFQWVLLAVILSFLVNGTHPFTIAYGARTNLLHFPLIFIMARVLTWADVINFGKAFLFLALPMTWVVAQQFQGDRMDVFNTAAGGVGYQLETSGGKIRASGTFTFVSGIVFYYCFSMAFIIYGFINKEVFPKWLLYLGTGATFLAMVTAGSRAVIAESLQVVACFAFLAYFKPSEFRKISASIFGISSIGFFLYYQFDLFKEGLSFLSLRFEEAANVEGNPAEAYFNRYYQMIVAPYHYNMWTDWLGNTGLGGATRAGAALGGGWGGAENSWSRPVTENGIIFGGLFILWRIWITKDLLMKCIQAVKRGSYLAIFLFGASGPILLFGLLGQPTNLGFAAFGSGLCLAAAKQYPKESSLYLQGF
;
A
#
# COMPACT_ATOMS: atom_id res chain seq x y z
N MET A 1 -1.63 1.18 65.49
CA MET A 1 -2.76 1.58 64.62
C MET A 1 -2.32 1.37 63.16
N SER A 2 -2.52 0.17 62.62
CA SER A 2 -2.00 -0.24 61.30
C SER A 2 -3.13 -0.24 60.28
N LEU A 3 -3.05 0.65 59.28
CA LEU A 3 -3.97 0.71 58.15
C LEU A 3 -3.86 -0.57 57.29
N PRO A 4 -4.98 -1.20 56.89
CA PRO A 4 -4.94 -2.34 55.97
C PRO A 4 -4.74 -1.87 54.53
N ARG A 5 -3.67 -2.37 53.89
CA ARG A 5 -3.43 -2.25 52.43
C ARG A 5 -4.26 -3.30 51.69
N ASN A 6 -5.46 -2.93 51.24
CA ASN A 6 -6.19 -3.67 50.22
C ASN A 6 -6.42 -2.76 49.00
N LEU A 7 -5.44 -2.72 48.09
CA LEU A 7 -5.68 -2.25 46.73
C LEU A 7 -6.18 -3.44 45.90
N PRO A 8 -7.26 -3.29 45.11
CA PRO A 8 -7.80 -4.39 44.32
C PRO A 8 -6.78 -4.81 43.26
N LYS A 9 -6.43 -6.11 43.27
CA LYS A 9 -5.61 -6.74 42.22
C LYS A 9 -6.25 -6.45 40.86
N LYS A 10 -5.54 -5.69 40.04
CA LYS A 10 -5.85 -5.46 38.62
C LYS A 10 -6.03 -6.83 37.97
N ARG A 11 -7.25 -7.15 37.54
CA ARG A 11 -7.58 -8.38 36.79
C ARG A 11 -6.69 -8.42 35.56
N VAL A 12 -5.62 -9.20 35.60
CA VAL A 12 -4.88 -9.60 34.40
C VAL A 12 -5.79 -10.60 33.70
N VAL A 13 -6.52 -10.12 32.71
CA VAL A 13 -7.36 -10.98 31.86
C VAL A 13 -6.42 -11.90 31.08
N PRO A 14 -6.54 -13.23 31.22
CA PRO A 14 -5.71 -14.16 30.46
C PRO A 14 -5.95 -13.96 28.97
N GLN A 15 -4.86 -13.75 28.23
CA GLN A 15 -4.85 -13.50 26.80
C GLN A 15 -4.98 -14.82 26.03
N ALA A 16 -6.12 -15.49 26.18
CA ALA A 16 -6.47 -16.70 25.44
C ALA A 16 -8.00 -16.91 25.44
N VAL A 17 -8.76 -15.88 25.06
CA VAL A 17 -10.08 -16.12 24.48
C VAL A 17 -9.85 -16.04 22.97
N VAL A 18 -9.98 -17.19 22.29
CA VAL A 18 -10.16 -17.22 20.83
C VAL A 18 -11.53 -16.61 20.57
N THR A 19 -11.64 -15.29 20.70
CA THR A 19 -12.76 -14.55 20.14
C THR A 19 -12.61 -14.64 18.64
N ASP A 20 -13.45 -15.46 18.02
CA ASP A 20 -13.43 -15.61 16.58
C ASP A 20 -14.00 -14.33 15.94
N TYR A 21 -13.09 -13.42 15.58
CA TYR A 21 -13.41 -12.23 14.79
C TYR A 21 -13.74 -12.57 13.33
N ALA A 22 -14.18 -13.79 13.00
CA ALA A 22 -14.43 -14.30 11.65
C ALA A 22 -15.18 -13.31 10.77
N PHE A 23 -16.26 -12.70 11.28
CA PHE A 23 -17.03 -11.75 10.48
C PHE A 23 -16.24 -10.47 10.16
N ILE A 24 -15.50 -9.91 11.12
CA ILE A 24 -14.61 -8.76 10.88
C ILE A 24 -13.52 -9.14 9.87
N LYS A 25 -12.95 -10.35 9.97
CA LYS A 25 -11.96 -10.86 9.00
C LYS A 25 -12.55 -10.98 7.60
N LYS A 26 -13.79 -11.46 7.46
CA LYS A 26 -14.51 -11.50 6.17
C LYS A 26 -14.69 -10.11 5.57
N LEU A 27 -15.00 -9.09 6.39
CA LEU A 27 -15.07 -7.71 5.93
C LEU A 27 -13.71 -7.17 5.50
N ILE A 28 -12.62 -7.53 6.18
CA ILE A 28 -11.25 -7.18 5.74
C ILE A 28 -10.92 -7.86 4.40
N TRP A 29 -11.34 -9.11 4.19
CA TRP A 29 -11.26 -9.77 2.88
C TRP A 29 -12.07 -9.05 1.81
N ALA A 30 -13.30 -8.62 2.12
CA ALA A 30 -14.12 -7.84 1.20
C ALA A 30 -13.43 -6.51 0.84
N TYR A 31 -12.84 -5.81 1.83
CA TYR A 31 -12.04 -4.62 1.59
C TYR A 31 -10.87 -4.88 0.64
N PHE A 32 -10.14 -5.98 0.87
CA PHE A 32 -9.02 -6.40 0.02
C PHE A 32 -9.46 -6.70 -1.41
N LEU A 33 -10.51 -7.48 -1.60
CA LEU A 33 -11.02 -7.82 -2.92
C LEU A 33 -11.53 -6.57 -3.65
N LEU A 34 -12.26 -5.69 -2.97
CA LEU A 34 -12.68 -4.42 -3.55
C LEU A 34 -11.48 -3.54 -3.91
N LEU A 35 -10.40 -3.53 -3.12
CA LEU A 35 -9.18 -2.80 -3.47
C LEU A 35 -8.59 -3.29 -4.81
N LEU A 36 -8.66 -4.58 -5.10
CA LEU A 36 -8.15 -5.16 -6.36
C LEU A 36 -9.11 -4.97 -7.53
N PHE A 37 -10.42 -5.13 -7.32
CA PHE A 37 -11.40 -5.25 -8.40
C PHE A 37 -12.26 -4.01 -8.63
N GLU A 38 -12.24 -3.01 -7.74
CA GLU A 38 -12.97 -1.73 -7.94
C GLU A 38 -12.70 -1.16 -9.33
N GLY A 39 -11.44 -1.14 -9.77
CA GLY A 39 -11.10 -0.60 -11.08
C GLY A 39 -11.68 -1.39 -12.25
N ALA A 40 -11.81 -2.71 -12.14
CA ALA A 40 -12.40 -3.55 -13.17
C ALA A 40 -13.88 -3.26 -13.31
N PHE A 41 -14.59 -3.07 -12.19
CA PHE A 41 -15.99 -2.61 -12.21
C PHE A 41 -16.11 -1.25 -12.88
N ARG A 42 -15.20 -0.31 -12.57
CA ARG A 42 -15.24 1.06 -13.13
C ARG A 42 -14.88 1.12 -14.62
N LYS A 43 -14.11 0.17 -15.14
CA LYS A 43 -13.68 0.12 -16.54
C LYS A 43 -14.64 -0.67 -17.41
N TRP A 44 -15.04 -1.87 -16.97
CA TRP A 44 -15.65 -2.87 -17.86
C TRP A 44 -17.06 -3.27 -17.45
N PHE A 45 -17.32 -3.51 -16.16
CA PHE A 45 -18.58 -4.15 -15.75
C PHE A 45 -19.69 -3.16 -15.37
N LEU A 46 -19.36 -2.07 -14.70
CA LEU A 46 -20.31 -1.07 -14.17
C LEU A 46 -19.80 0.37 -14.41
N PRO A 47 -19.45 0.75 -15.66
CA PRO A 47 -18.86 2.05 -15.96
C PRO A 47 -19.76 3.23 -15.57
N GLY A 48 -21.08 3.08 -15.69
CA GLY A 48 -22.06 4.10 -15.28
C GLY A 48 -22.06 4.41 -13.77
N LEU A 49 -21.53 3.51 -12.93
CA LEU A 49 -21.39 3.69 -11.49
C LEU A 49 -19.96 4.12 -11.08
N SER A 50 -19.12 4.54 -12.04
CA SER A 50 -17.68 4.74 -11.79
C SER A 50 -17.37 5.72 -10.66
N GLN A 51 -18.15 6.80 -10.53
CA GLN A 51 -17.98 7.77 -9.45
C GLN A 51 -18.38 7.21 -8.08
N GLY A 52 -19.50 6.48 -8.01
CA GLY A 52 -19.93 5.82 -6.77
C GLY A 52 -18.99 4.71 -6.32
N LEU A 53 -18.44 3.96 -7.28
CA LEU A 53 -17.48 2.88 -7.01
C LEU A 53 -16.16 3.38 -6.41
N LEU A 54 -15.82 4.65 -6.60
CA LEU A 54 -14.63 5.29 -6.00
C LEU A 54 -14.61 5.20 -4.46
N ILE A 55 -15.79 5.13 -3.85
CA ILE A 55 -15.99 5.05 -2.40
C ILE A 55 -16.57 3.70 -1.94
N VAL A 56 -16.58 2.66 -2.79
CA VAL A 56 -17.22 1.36 -2.50
C VAL A 56 -16.70 0.67 -1.24
N ARG A 57 -15.46 0.97 -0.82
CA ARG A 57 -14.84 0.41 0.39
C ARG A 57 -15.21 1.13 1.68
N ASP A 58 -15.75 2.33 1.58
CA ASP A 58 -16.05 3.15 2.75
C ASP A 58 -17.15 2.53 3.63
N PRO A 59 -18.28 2.02 3.10
CA PRO A 59 -19.27 1.33 3.93
C PRO A 59 -18.70 0.09 4.63
N ILE A 60 -17.81 -0.65 3.95
CA ILE A 60 -17.15 -1.83 4.53
C ILE A 60 -16.27 -1.44 5.70
N VAL A 61 -15.45 -0.39 5.55
CA VAL A 61 -14.54 0.04 6.62
C VAL A 61 -15.30 0.63 7.81
N ILE A 62 -16.38 1.38 7.56
CA ILE A 62 -17.28 1.89 8.60
C ILE A 62 -17.93 0.75 9.36
N TRP A 63 -18.38 -0.31 8.68
CA TRP A 63 -18.96 -1.47 9.34
C TRP A 63 -17.93 -2.21 10.19
N ILE A 64 -16.69 -2.40 9.71
CA ILE A 64 -15.59 -2.94 10.53
C ILE A 64 -15.45 -2.10 11.81
N TYR A 65 -15.49 -0.78 11.71
CA TYR A 65 -15.32 0.10 12.86
C TYR A 65 -16.46 0.01 13.86
N TYR A 66 -17.70 -0.02 13.37
CA TYR A 66 -18.87 -0.25 14.20
C TYR A 66 -18.77 -1.54 15.01
N LEU A 67 -18.44 -2.66 14.36
CA LEU A 67 -18.29 -3.96 15.02
C LEU A 67 -17.13 -3.97 16.01
N CYS A 68 -15.99 -3.41 15.64
CA CYS A 68 -14.85 -3.30 16.54
C CYS A 68 -15.15 -2.41 17.74
N TYR A 69 -15.95 -1.35 17.57
CA TYR A 69 -16.36 -0.50 18.67
C TYR A 69 -17.31 -1.24 19.62
N ALA A 70 -18.34 -1.90 19.08
CA ALA A 70 -19.28 -2.71 19.83
C ALA A 70 -18.60 -3.85 20.62
N GLN A 71 -17.50 -4.39 20.11
CA GLN A 71 -16.73 -5.46 20.75
C GLN A 71 -15.56 -4.96 21.61
N GLY A 72 -15.40 -3.64 21.81
CA GLY A 72 -14.29 -3.07 22.60
C GLY A 72 -12.90 -3.22 21.97
N LEU A 73 -12.84 -3.59 20.69
CA LEU A 73 -11.61 -3.78 19.92
C LEU A 73 -11.13 -2.50 19.24
N PHE A 74 -11.99 -1.50 19.12
CA PHE A 74 -11.63 -0.26 18.44
C PHE A 74 -10.48 0.45 19.17
N PRO A 75 -9.43 0.89 18.46
CA PRO A 75 -8.21 1.44 19.05
C PRO A 75 -8.35 2.90 19.55
N LEU A 76 -9.34 3.19 20.40
CA LEU A 76 -9.64 4.55 20.91
C LEU A 76 -8.43 5.25 21.55
N ASN A 77 -7.63 4.51 22.32
CA ASN A 77 -6.45 5.06 23.02
C ASN A 77 -5.18 5.07 22.16
N ASN A 78 -5.28 4.81 20.85
CA ASN A 78 -4.12 4.83 19.97
C ASN A 78 -3.64 6.27 19.73
N LYS A 79 -2.39 6.53 20.12
CA LYS A 79 -1.77 7.87 20.03
C LYS A 79 -1.78 8.46 18.61
N TYR A 80 -1.58 7.64 17.57
CA TYR A 80 -1.56 8.14 16.19
C TYR A 80 -2.96 8.51 15.73
N LEU A 81 -3.96 7.66 15.99
CA LEU A 81 -5.34 7.94 15.62
C LEU A 81 -5.88 9.17 16.34
N LYS A 82 -5.59 9.32 17.64
CA LYS A 82 -6.00 10.50 18.40
C LYS A 82 -5.44 11.79 17.79
N ARG A 83 -4.16 11.80 17.43
CA ARG A 83 -3.53 12.98 16.79
C ARG A 83 -4.05 13.22 15.38
N CYS A 84 -4.26 12.17 14.59
CA CYS A 84 -4.84 12.27 13.25
C CYS A 84 -6.27 12.81 13.30
N PHE A 85 -7.10 12.33 14.24
CA PHE A 85 -8.45 12.80 14.45
C PHE A 85 -8.47 14.29 14.86
N GLN A 86 -7.62 14.68 15.81
CA GLN A 86 -7.47 16.09 16.22
C GLN A 86 -7.07 16.98 15.03
N TRP A 87 -6.13 16.49 14.21
CA TRP A 87 -5.70 17.21 13.01
C TRP A 87 -6.83 17.34 11.98
N VAL A 88 -7.55 16.26 11.67
CA VAL A 88 -8.68 16.31 10.72
C VAL A 88 -9.79 17.21 11.24
N LEU A 89 -10.13 17.15 12.53
CA LEU A 89 -11.14 18.02 13.11
C LEU A 89 -10.78 19.50 12.92
N LEU A 90 -9.51 19.84 13.16
CA LEU A 90 -9.03 21.20 12.97
C LEU A 90 -9.02 21.61 11.49
N ALA A 91 -8.55 20.73 10.60
CA ALA A 91 -8.56 20.95 9.16
C ALA A 91 -9.98 21.17 8.63
N VAL A 92 -10.97 20.41 9.10
CA VAL A 92 -12.39 20.58 8.78
C VAL A 92 -12.86 21.97 9.20
N ILE A 93 -12.61 22.38 10.45
CA ILE A 93 -13.01 23.69 10.97
C ILE A 93 -12.38 24.82 10.15
N LEU A 94 -11.08 24.75 9.87
CA LEU A 94 -10.38 25.76 9.07
C LEU A 94 -10.93 25.82 7.64
N SER A 95 -11.19 24.68 7.02
CA SER A 95 -11.75 24.61 5.66
C SER A 95 -13.13 25.26 5.57
N PHE A 96 -13.96 25.10 6.59
CA PHE A 96 -15.28 25.74 6.66
C PHE A 96 -15.18 27.24 6.93
N LEU A 97 -14.41 27.63 7.96
CA LEU A 97 -14.43 29.01 8.47
C LEU A 97 -13.52 29.97 7.70
N VAL A 98 -12.41 29.46 7.16
CA VAL A 98 -11.38 30.28 6.49
C VAL A 98 -11.50 30.16 4.98
N ASN A 99 -11.55 28.94 4.46
CA ASN A 99 -11.52 28.71 3.01
C ASN A 99 -12.90 28.74 2.34
N GLY A 100 -13.99 28.65 3.11
CA GLY A 100 -15.34 28.55 2.56
C GLY A 100 -15.53 27.31 1.67
N THR A 101 -14.77 26.25 1.90
CA THR A 101 -14.74 25.06 1.04
C THR A 101 -16.07 24.30 1.10
N HIS A 102 -16.49 23.76 -0.05
CA HIS A 102 -17.74 23.03 -0.15
C HIS A 102 -17.79 21.81 0.82
N PRO A 103 -18.91 21.57 1.54
CA PRO A 103 -19.00 20.49 2.53
C PRO A 103 -18.63 19.10 1.99
N PHE A 104 -19.03 18.77 0.75
CA PHE A 104 -18.68 17.48 0.13
C PHE A 104 -17.19 17.35 -0.21
N THR A 105 -16.52 18.45 -0.57
CA THR A 105 -15.07 18.49 -0.76
C THR A 105 -14.35 18.21 0.55
N ILE A 106 -14.79 18.87 1.64
CA ILE A 106 -14.27 18.67 2.99
C ILE A 106 -14.48 17.22 3.45
N ALA A 107 -15.68 16.66 3.24
CA ALA A 107 -15.99 15.28 3.57
C ALA A 107 -15.09 14.29 2.82
N TYR A 108 -14.85 14.53 1.52
CA TYR A 108 -13.92 13.73 0.73
C TYR A 108 -12.47 13.86 1.23
N GLY A 109 -12.05 15.06 1.60
CA GLY A 109 -10.74 15.30 2.19
C GLY A 109 -10.57 14.59 3.55
N ALA A 110 -11.55 14.67 4.45
CA ALA A 110 -11.55 13.96 5.72
C ALA A 110 -11.51 12.43 5.53
N ARG A 111 -12.26 11.91 4.54
CA ARG A 111 -12.18 10.52 4.10
C ARG A 111 -10.75 10.13 3.76
N THR A 112 -10.08 10.89 2.90
CA THR A 112 -8.72 10.53 2.43
C THR A 112 -7.63 10.67 3.48
N ASN A 113 -7.86 11.44 4.54
CA ASN A 113 -6.85 11.73 5.56
C ASN A 113 -7.09 11.01 6.90
N LEU A 114 -8.24 10.36 7.12
CA LEU A 114 -8.54 9.69 8.39
C LEU A 114 -9.30 8.37 8.22
N LEU A 115 -10.33 8.32 7.38
CA LEU A 115 -11.33 7.23 7.40
C LEU A 115 -10.71 5.84 7.32
N HIS A 116 -9.64 5.64 6.56
CA HIS A 116 -9.05 4.32 6.36
C HIS A 116 -7.95 3.95 7.36
N PHE A 117 -7.40 4.91 8.11
CA PHE A 117 -6.25 4.66 9.00
C PHE A 117 -6.53 3.83 10.25
N PRO A 118 -7.70 3.90 10.92
CA PRO A 118 -8.00 3.00 12.02
C PRO A 118 -7.91 1.51 11.64
N LEU A 119 -8.12 1.18 10.36
CA LEU A 119 -8.02 -0.18 9.84
C LEU A 119 -6.63 -0.79 10.07
N ILE A 120 -5.57 0.01 9.97
CA ILE A 120 -4.18 -0.43 10.21
C ILE A 120 -4.07 -1.12 11.58
N PHE A 121 -4.62 -0.46 12.61
CA PHE A 121 -4.51 -0.92 13.98
C PHE A 121 -5.53 -2.00 14.34
N ILE A 122 -6.70 -1.99 13.70
CA ILE A 122 -7.70 -3.05 13.83
C ILE A 122 -7.15 -4.35 13.25
N MET A 123 -6.59 -4.33 12.04
CA MET A 123 -5.97 -5.51 11.40
C MET A 123 -4.92 -6.14 12.31
N ALA A 124 -4.04 -5.32 12.92
CA ALA A 124 -3.03 -5.81 13.85
C ALA A 124 -3.59 -6.44 15.15
N ARG A 125 -4.84 -6.14 15.52
CA ARG A 125 -5.54 -6.74 16.67
C ARG A 125 -6.28 -8.03 16.29
N VAL A 126 -6.82 -8.11 15.08
CA VAL A 126 -7.74 -9.20 14.69
C VAL A 126 -7.12 -10.29 13.80
N LEU A 127 -6.14 -9.95 12.95
CA LEU A 127 -5.57 -10.88 11.97
C LEU A 127 -4.46 -11.74 12.57
N THR A 128 -4.65 -13.06 12.55
CA THR A 128 -3.63 -14.04 12.93
C THR A 128 -2.49 -14.14 11.93
N TRP A 129 -1.39 -14.80 12.31
CA TRP A 129 -0.33 -15.15 11.37
C TRP A 129 -0.86 -15.94 10.17
N ALA A 130 -1.76 -16.91 10.41
CA ALA A 130 -2.39 -17.68 9.34
C ALA A 130 -3.21 -16.78 8.40
N ASP A 131 -3.91 -15.77 8.93
CA ASP A 131 -4.64 -14.80 8.13
C ASP A 131 -3.69 -13.99 7.22
N VAL A 132 -2.55 -13.52 7.76
CA VAL A 132 -1.51 -12.81 6.98
C VAL A 132 -0.97 -13.70 5.85
N ILE A 133 -0.66 -14.97 6.14
CA ILE A 133 -0.20 -15.92 5.12
C ILE A 133 -1.29 -16.21 4.08
N ASN A 134 -2.56 -16.27 4.47
CA ASN A 134 -3.66 -16.45 3.52
C ASN A 134 -3.80 -15.26 2.58
N PHE A 135 -3.60 -14.02 3.05
CA PHE A 135 -3.48 -12.87 2.15
C PHE A 135 -2.28 -13.03 1.20
N GLY A 136 -1.14 -13.51 1.68
CA GLY A 136 0.01 -13.84 0.83
C GLY A 136 -0.32 -14.86 -0.26
N LYS A 137 -1.04 -15.94 0.07
CA LYS A 137 -1.54 -16.91 -0.90
C LYS A 137 -2.45 -16.25 -1.93
N ALA A 138 -3.33 -15.35 -1.50
CA ALA A 138 -4.22 -14.62 -2.40
C ALA A 138 -3.45 -13.66 -3.34
N PHE A 139 -2.43 -12.94 -2.85
CA PHE A 139 -1.56 -12.12 -3.71
C PHE A 139 -0.85 -12.98 -4.78
N LEU A 140 -0.31 -14.14 -4.41
CA LEU A 140 0.38 -15.01 -5.36
C LEU A 140 -0.59 -15.66 -6.36
N PHE A 141 -1.78 -16.05 -5.91
CA PHE A 141 -2.78 -16.71 -6.76
C PHE A 141 -3.43 -15.72 -7.73
N LEU A 142 -3.87 -14.57 -7.21
CA LEU A 142 -4.49 -13.51 -8.02
C LEU A 142 -3.48 -12.81 -8.93
N ALA A 143 -2.18 -12.99 -8.72
CA ALA A 143 -1.16 -12.52 -9.66
C ALA A 143 -1.32 -13.20 -11.02
N LEU A 144 -1.81 -14.44 -11.10
CA LEU A 144 -2.01 -15.14 -12.37
C LEU A 144 -3.03 -14.43 -13.28
N PRO A 145 -4.31 -14.24 -12.88
CA PRO A 145 -5.26 -13.51 -13.71
C PRO A 145 -4.90 -12.02 -13.86
N MET A 146 -4.30 -11.40 -12.84
CA MET A 146 -3.86 -10.00 -12.92
C MET A 146 -2.78 -9.81 -14.01
N THR A 147 -1.77 -10.68 -14.04
CA THR A 147 -0.71 -10.66 -15.06
C THR A 147 -1.26 -10.96 -16.43
N TRP A 148 -2.23 -11.88 -16.54
CA TRP A 148 -2.88 -12.13 -17.83
C TRP A 148 -3.54 -10.87 -18.38
N VAL A 149 -4.31 -10.14 -17.55
CA VAL A 149 -4.88 -8.84 -17.94
C VAL A 149 -3.79 -7.84 -18.33
N VAL A 150 -2.71 -7.73 -17.55
CA VAL A 150 -1.58 -6.83 -17.86
C VAL A 150 -0.94 -7.18 -19.21
N ALA A 151 -0.78 -8.47 -19.51
CA ALA A 151 -0.25 -8.94 -20.78
C ALA A 151 -1.17 -8.60 -21.95
N GLN A 152 -2.50 -8.75 -21.79
CA GLN A 152 -3.48 -8.32 -22.80
C GLN A 152 -3.39 -6.81 -23.04
N GLN A 153 -3.30 -6.01 -21.98
CA GLN A 153 -3.15 -4.56 -22.08
C GLN A 153 -1.87 -4.13 -22.81
N PHE A 154 -0.78 -4.88 -22.62
CA PHE A 154 0.51 -4.61 -23.28
C PHE A 154 0.50 -4.98 -24.77
N GLN A 155 -0.16 -6.07 -25.14
CA GLN A 155 -0.22 -6.56 -26.52
C GLN A 155 -1.27 -5.80 -27.34
N GLY A 156 -2.41 -5.45 -26.73
CA GLY A 156 -3.52 -4.78 -27.38
C GLY A 156 -3.23 -3.32 -27.75
N ASP A 157 -3.99 -2.82 -28.73
CA ASP A 157 -3.99 -1.41 -29.12
C ASP A 157 -4.58 -0.54 -27.99
N ARG A 158 -4.35 0.77 -28.04
CA ARG A 158 -4.95 1.70 -27.08
C ARG A 158 -6.47 1.66 -27.03
N MET A 159 -7.12 1.37 -28.16
CA MET A 159 -8.57 1.30 -28.28
C MET A 159 -9.14 -0.08 -27.91
N ASP A 160 -8.29 -1.04 -27.53
CA ASP A 160 -8.73 -2.36 -27.06
C ASP A 160 -9.61 -2.23 -25.81
N VAL A 161 -10.59 -3.13 -25.67
CA VAL A 161 -11.47 -3.22 -24.49
C VAL A 161 -10.66 -3.36 -23.20
N PHE A 162 -9.55 -4.11 -23.22
CA PHE A 162 -8.67 -4.22 -22.05
C PHE A 162 -8.04 -2.89 -21.64
N ASN A 163 -7.93 -1.95 -22.57
CA ASN A 163 -7.30 -0.65 -22.40
C ASN A 163 -8.29 0.50 -22.17
N THR A 164 -9.57 0.19 -21.96
CA THR A 164 -10.60 1.18 -21.60
C THR A 164 -10.27 1.89 -20.27
N ALA A 165 -10.47 3.21 -20.21
CA ALA A 165 -10.28 3.99 -18.98
C ALA A 165 -11.50 3.94 -18.03
N ALA A 166 -11.34 4.49 -16.83
CA ALA A 166 -12.42 4.49 -15.83
C ALA A 166 -13.62 5.32 -16.33
N GLY A 167 -14.82 4.78 -16.14
CA GLY A 167 -16.05 5.34 -16.73
C GLY A 167 -16.44 4.71 -18.07
N GLY A 168 -15.67 3.73 -18.56
CA GLY A 168 -16.01 2.97 -19.77
C GLY A 168 -15.76 3.74 -21.07
N VAL A 169 -15.07 4.87 -21.00
CA VAL A 169 -14.80 5.76 -22.13
C VAL A 169 -13.32 6.15 -22.16
N GLY A 170 -12.79 6.36 -23.36
CA GLY A 170 -11.37 6.66 -23.57
C GLY A 170 -10.45 5.48 -23.24
N TYR A 171 -9.16 5.75 -23.24
CA TYR A 171 -8.12 4.73 -23.08
C TYR A 171 -7.14 5.09 -21.95
N GLN A 172 -6.38 4.11 -21.48
CA GLN A 172 -5.39 4.33 -20.42
C GLN A 172 -4.24 5.21 -20.89
N LEU A 173 -3.42 5.70 -19.96
CA LEU A 173 -2.29 6.54 -20.32
C LEU A 173 -1.32 5.81 -21.27
N GLU A 174 -1.06 6.45 -22.41
CA GLU A 174 -0.04 6.04 -23.35
C GLU A 174 1.36 6.19 -22.75
N THR A 175 2.28 5.45 -23.34
CA THR A 175 3.71 5.46 -23.05
C THR A 175 4.50 5.59 -24.36
N SER A 176 5.81 5.76 -24.23
CA SER A 176 6.81 5.57 -25.28
C SER A 176 6.45 4.44 -26.24
N GLY A 177 6.69 4.67 -27.53
CA GLY A 177 6.43 3.68 -28.57
C GLY A 177 4.95 3.38 -28.84
N GLY A 178 4.02 4.25 -28.44
CA GLY A 178 2.58 4.11 -28.72
C GLY A 178 1.88 3.00 -27.93
N LYS A 179 2.59 2.31 -27.03
CA LYS A 179 2.04 1.31 -26.13
C LYS A 179 1.27 1.98 -24.97
N ILE A 180 0.51 1.19 -24.23
CA ILE A 180 -0.19 1.63 -23.02
C ILE A 180 0.55 1.23 -21.74
N ARG A 181 0.45 2.08 -20.71
CA ARG A 181 0.80 1.70 -19.34
C ARG A 181 -0.31 0.83 -18.77
N ALA A 182 -0.06 -0.48 -18.74
CA ALA A 182 -1.00 -1.42 -18.17
C ALA A 182 -1.36 -1.04 -16.73
N SER A 183 -2.60 -1.33 -16.34
CA SER A 183 -3.09 -1.08 -14.99
C SER A 183 -3.77 -2.30 -14.38
N GLY A 184 -3.75 -3.46 -15.05
CA GLY A 184 -4.41 -4.68 -14.61
C GLY A 184 -5.89 -4.42 -14.35
N THR A 185 -6.41 -4.86 -13.22
CA THR A 185 -7.78 -4.57 -12.79
C THR A 185 -7.94 -3.17 -12.17
N PHE A 186 -6.87 -2.41 -11.97
CA PHE A 186 -6.96 -1.05 -11.40
C PHE A 186 -7.31 -0.01 -12.46
N THR A 187 -7.68 1.19 -12.03
CA THR A 187 -7.91 2.33 -12.95
C THR A 187 -6.63 3.07 -13.32
N PHE A 188 -5.52 2.80 -12.64
CA PHE A 188 -4.25 3.49 -12.84
C PHE A 188 -3.07 2.56 -12.53
N VAL A 189 -1.92 2.82 -13.17
CA VAL A 189 -0.69 2.01 -13.06
C VAL A 189 -0.19 1.86 -11.60
N SER A 190 -0.45 2.83 -10.73
CA SER A 190 -0.05 2.74 -9.31
C SER A 190 -0.61 1.49 -8.61
N GLY A 191 -1.79 1.01 -9.03
CA GLY A 191 -2.39 -0.19 -8.48
C GLY A 191 -1.55 -1.44 -8.72
N ILE A 192 -1.08 -1.66 -9.96
CA ILE A 192 -0.20 -2.80 -10.26
C ILE A 192 1.18 -2.64 -9.65
N VAL A 193 1.71 -1.40 -9.57
CA VAL A 193 2.98 -1.11 -8.89
C VAL A 193 2.92 -1.61 -7.44
N PHE A 194 1.89 -1.20 -6.69
CA PHE A 194 1.76 -1.63 -5.30
C PHE A 194 1.41 -3.11 -5.19
N TYR A 195 0.53 -3.64 -6.03
CA TYR A 195 0.17 -5.05 -6.02
C TYR A 195 1.38 -5.96 -6.16
N TYR A 196 2.20 -5.75 -7.20
CA TYR A 196 3.39 -6.59 -7.42
C TYR A 196 4.50 -6.32 -6.41
N CYS A 197 4.57 -5.12 -5.83
CA CYS A 197 5.44 -4.83 -4.70
C CYS A 197 5.08 -5.68 -3.45
N PHE A 198 3.78 -5.80 -3.11
CA PHE A 198 3.32 -6.72 -2.05
C PHE A 198 3.52 -8.19 -2.43
N SER A 199 3.25 -8.58 -3.68
CA SER A 199 3.54 -9.94 -4.15
C SER A 199 5.02 -10.27 -3.99
N MET A 200 5.92 -9.33 -4.30
CA MET A 200 7.36 -9.51 -4.12
C MET A 200 7.74 -9.74 -2.65
N ALA A 201 7.09 -9.06 -1.71
CA ALA A 201 7.31 -9.30 -0.28
C ALA A 201 6.97 -10.75 0.13
N PHE A 202 5.87 -11.30 -0.39
CA PHE A 202 5.47 -12.69 -0.13
C PHE A 202 6.32 -13.71 -0.91
N ILE A 203 6.72 -13.40 -2.15
CA ILE A 203 7.66 -14.22 -2.93
C ILE A 203 8.96 -14.39 -2.15
N ILE A 204 9.59 -13.28 -1.75
CA ILE A 204 10.84 -13.28 -0.99
C ILE A 204 10.68 -14.11 0.30
N TYR A 205 9.61 -13.87 1.06
CA TYR A 205 9.36 -14.62 2.28
C TYR A 205 9.18 -16.13 2.04
N GLY A 206 8.50 -16.51 0.95
CA GLY A 206 8.27 -17.90 0.54
C GLY A 206 9.53 -18.63 0.11
N PHE A 207 10.45 -17.97 -0.59
CA PHE A 207 11.74 -18.57 -0.96
C PHE A 207 12.67 -18.75 0.24
N ILE A 208 12.64 -17.81 1.21
CA ILE A 208 13.37 -17.97 2.47
C ILE A 208 12.78 -19.10 3.32
N ASN A 209 11.44 -19.22 3.36
CA ASN A 209 10.71 -20.18 4.18
C ASN A 209 9.89 -21.13 3.29
N LYS A 210 10.58 -22.16 2.77
CA LYS A 210 10.12 -23.05 1.69
C LYS A 210 8.83 -23.85 1.94
N GLU A 211 8.27 -23.81 3.16
CA GLU A 211 7.08 -24.56 3.57
C GLU A 211 5.84 -23.67 3.77
N VAL A 212 5.98 -22.35 3.71
CA VAL A 212 4.87 -21.42 3.97
C VAL A 212 3.83 -21.44 2.85
N PHE A 213 4.27 -21.57 1.60
CA PHE A 213 3.42 -21.58 0.42
C PHE A 213 3.58 -22.88 -0.36
N PRO A 214 2.51 -23.42 -0.97
CA PRO A 214 2.63 -24.49 -1.94
C PRO A 214 3.60 -24.11 -3.07
N LYS A 215 4.49 -25.03 -3.47
CA LYS A 215 5.54 -24.75 -4.47
C LYS A 215 4.97 -24.25 -5.80
N TRP A 216 3.88 -24.84 -6.28
CA TRP A 216 3.22 -24.41 -7.52
C TRP A 216 2.78 -22.95 -7.45
N LEU A 217 2.24 -22.54 -6.30
CA LEU A 217 1.72 -21.18 -6.09
C LEU A 217 2.87 -20.18 -6.03
N LEU A 218 3.95 -20.53 -5.33
CA LEU A 218 5.15 -19.70 -5.26
C LEU A 218 5.80 -19.53 -6.64
N TYR A 219 5.99 -20.60 -7.39
CA TYR A 219 6.64 -20.54 -8.70
C TYR A 219 5.78 -19.85 -9.76
N LEU A 220 4.49 -20.21 -9.88
CA LEU A 220 3.60 -19.55 -10.84
C LEU A 220 3.36 -18.10 -10.45
N GLY A 221 3.17 -17.78 -9.16
CA GLY A 221 3.04 -16.41 -8.69
C GLY A 221 4.29 -15.57 -8.94
N THR A 222 5.48 -16.15 -8.80
CA THR A 222 6.75 -15.47 -9.13
C THR A 222 6.86 -15.23 -10.62
N GLY A 223 6.58 -16.25 -11.44
CA GLY A 223 6.63 -16.13 -12.89
C GLY A 223 5.66 -15.06 -13.42
N ALA A 224 4.42 -15.06 -12.91
CA ALA A 224 3.42 -14.06 -13.24
C ALA A 224 3.85 -12.65 -12.81
N THR A 225 4.41 -12.50 -11.61
CA THR A 225 4.92 -11.22 -11.12
C THR A 225 6.03 -10.69 -12.02
N PHE A 226 6.96 -11.53 -12.46
CA PHE A 226 8.05 -11.15 -13.36
C PHE A 226 7.56 -10.77 -14.75
N LEU A 227 6.64 -11.55 -15.32
CA LEU A 227 6.04 -11.21 -16.61
C LEU A 227 5.31 -9.86 -16.54
N ALA A 228 4.60 -9.59 -15.46
CA ALA A 228 3.94 -8.29 -15.27
C ALA A 228 4.95 -7.13 -15.13
N MET A 229 6.10 -7.33 -14.48
CA MET A 229 7.13 -6.28 -14.37
C MET A 229 7.63 -5.79 -15.72
N VAL A 230 7.82 -6.71 -16.69
CA VAL A 230 8.31 -6.36 -18.03
C VAL A 230 7.19 -5.90 -18.97
N THR A 231 5.95 -6.37 -18.79
CA THR A 231 4.80 -5.99 -19.63
C THR A 231 4.00 -4.78 -19.10
N ALA A 232 4.24 -4.32 -17.87
CA ALA A 232 3.51 -3.18 -17.30
C ALA A 232 3.74 -1.83 -18.00
N GLY A 233 4.85 -1.72 -18.75
CA GLY A 233 5.27 -0.47 -19.38
C GLY A 233 5.62 0.68 -18.41
N SER A 234 5.95 0.33 -17.15
CA SER A 234 6.23 1.29 -16.08
C SER A 234 7.47 0.91 -15.26
N ARG A 235 8.50 1.76 -15.35
CA ARG A 235 9.74 1.66 -14.54
C ARG A 235 9.46 1.62 -13.03
N ALA A 236 8.35 2.21 -12.58
CA ALA A 236 7.98 2.25 -11.17
C ALA A 236 7.68 0.87 -10.59
N VAL A 237 7.16 -0.09 -11.38
CA VAL A 237 6.88 -1.45 -10.88
C VAL A 237 8.18 -2.12 -10.43
N ILE A 238 9.26 -1.93 -11.19
CA ILE A 238 10.58 -2.48 -10.86
C ILE A 238 11.21 -1.71 -9.72
N ALA A 239 11.22 -0.39 -9.78
CA ALA A 239 11.83 0.44 -8.75
C ALA A 239 11.21 0.17 -7.36
N GLU A 240 9.88 0.11 -7.28
CA GLU A 240 9.16 -0.19 -6.03
C GLU A 240 9.25 -1.67 -5.63
N SER A 241 9.56 -2.59 -6.53
CA SER A 241 9.87 -3.98 -6.15
C SER A 241 11.30 -4.14 -5.64
N LEU A 242 12.24 -3.38 -6.21
CA LEU A 242 13.65 -3.38 -5.80
C LEU A 242 13.85 -2.83 -4.39
N GLN A 243 13.03 -1.89 -3.91
CA GLN A 243 13.08 -1.50 -2.48
C GLN A 243 12.72 -2.65 -1.53
N VAL A 244 11.82 -3.56 -1.94
CA VAL A 244 11.51 -4.77 -1.15
C VAL A 244 12.70 -5.72 -1.18
N VAL A 245 13.34 -5.87 -2.35
CA VAL A 245 14.60 -6.62 -2.49
C VAL A 245 15.71 -6.00 -1.64
N ALA A 246 15.80 -4.68 -1.54
CA ALA A 246 16.77 -4.00 -0.69
C ALA A 246 16.60 -4.36 0.81
N CYS A 247 15.41 -4.80 1.22
CA CYS A 247 15.19 -5.33 2.56
C CYS A 247 15.93 -6.67 2.79
N PHE A 248 16.40 -7.39 1.76
CA PHE A 248 17.34 -8.51 1.92
C PHE A 248 18.68 -8.04 2.49
N ALA A 249 19.22 -6.91 2.00
CA ALA A 249 20.48 -6.37 2.51
C ALA A 249 20.33 -6.00 3.99
N PHE A 250 19.18 -5.41 4.35
CA PHE A 250 18.82 -5.14 5.74
C PHE A 250 18.73 -6.43 6.57
N LEU A 251 18.05 -7.47 6.07
CA LEU A 251 17.94 -8.75 6.76
C LEU A 251 19.31 -9.43 6.94
N ALA A 252 20.14 -9.44 5.90
CA ALA A 252 21.49 -10.00 5.94
C ALA A 252 22.37 -9.32 6.99
N TYR A 253 22.24 -7.99 7.14
CA TYR A 253 22.94 -7.23 8.18
C TYR A 253 22.50 -7.61 9.60
N PHE A 254 21.19 -7.74 9.86
CA PHE A 254 20.67 -8.04 11.20
C PHE A 254 20.70 -9.53 11.57
N LYS A 255 20.71 -10.44 10.58
CA LYS A 255 20.73 -11.89 10.76
C LYS A 255 21.68 -12.55 9.74
N PRO A 256 23.01 -12.42 9.90
CA PRO A 256 23.98 -13.04 9.00
C PRO A 256 23.84 -14.56 8.90
N SER A 257 23.30 -15.21 9.94
CA SER A 257 23.00 -16.65 9.95
C SER A 257 22.02 -17.08 8.84
N GLU A 258 21.19 -16.17 8.34
CA GLU A 258 20.23 -16.44 7.27
C GLU A 258 20.81 -16.21 5.87
N PHE A 259 22.08 -15.80 5.75
CA PHE A 259 22.71 -15.45 4.47
C PHE A 259 22.60 -16.58 3.45
N ARG A 260 22.81 -17.83 3.85
CA ARG A 260 22.65 -19.00 2.96
C ARG A 260 21.24 -19.09 2.37
N LYS A 261 20.20 -18.85 3.18
CA LYS A 261 18.80 -18.87 2.70
C LYS A 261 18.52 -17.69 1.78
N ILE A 262 19.08 -16.52 2.09
CA ILE A 262 18.98 -15.31 1.25
C ILE A 262 19.62 -15.57 -0.12
N SER A 263 20.86 -16.05 -0.16
CA SER A 263 21.56 -16.37 -1.41
C SER A 263 20.83 -17.44 -2.24
N ALA A 264 20.34 -18.51 -1.59
CA ALA A 264 19.54 -19.53 -2.26
C ALA A 264 18.20 -18.99 -2.79
N SER A 265 17.58 -18.04 -2.07
CA SER A 265 16.35 -17.38 -2.51
C SER A 265 16.61 -16.51 -3.73
N ILE A 266 17.67 -15.70 -3.71
CA ILE A 266 18.08 -14.87 -4.84
C ILE A 266 18.36 -15.74 -6.06
N PHE A 267 19.12 -16.83 -5.89
CA PHE A 267 19.38 -17.77 -6.98
C PHE A 267 18.08 -18.35 -7.56
N GLY A 268 17.19 -18.89 -6.71
CA GLY A 268 15.92 -19.47 -7.15
C GLY A 268 14.99 -18.48 -7.85
N ILE A 269 14.93 -17.24 -7.36
CA ILE A 269 14.17 -16.15 -7.98
C ILE A 269 14.78 -15.80 -9.36
N SER A 270 16.10 -15.62 -9.43
CA SER A 270 16.80 -15.31 -10.68
C SER A 270 16.67 -16.41 -11.73
N SER A 271 16.71 -17.69 -11.31
CA SER A 271 16.51 -18.83 -12.22
C SER A 271 15.13 -18.79 -12.92
N ILE A 272 14.09 -18.31 -12.24
CA ILE A 272 12.76 -18.14 -12.85
C ILE A 272 12.79 -17.04 -13.90
N GLY A 273 13.43 -15.90 -13.61
CA GLY A 273 13.61 -14.83 -14.59
C GLY A 273 14.36 -15.31 -15.85
N PHE A 274 15.43 -16.08 -15.65
CA PHE A 274 16.18 -16.68 -16.75
C PHE A 274 15.31 -17.66 -17.55
N PHE A 275 14.59 -18.56 -16.87
CA PHE A 275 13.65 -19.49 -17.52
C PHE A 275 12.62 -18.73 -18.37
N LEU A 276 12.01 -17.66 -17.83
CA LEU A 276 11.05 -16.85 -18.56
C LEU A 276 11.66 -16.19 -19.80
N TYR A 277 12.86 -15.63 -19.67
CA TYR A 277 13.55 -15.00 -20.79
C TYR A 277 13.81 -15.96 -21.94
N TYR A 278 14.21 -17.22 -21.66
CA TYR A 278 14.47 -18.18 -22.73
C TYR A 278 13.19 -18.77 -23.34
N GLN A 279 12.14 -18.98 -22.53
CA GLN A 279 10.96 -19.75 -22.95
C GLN A 279 9.80 -18.91 -23.48
N PHE A 280 9.75 -17.60 -23.19
CA PHE A 280 8.59 -16.76 -23.54
C PHE A 280 9.01 -15.53 -24.35
N ASP A 281 8.57 -15.46 -25.60
CA ASP A 281 8.88 -14.32 -26.48
C ASP A 281 8.27 -13.01 -25.97
N LEU A 282 7.06 -13.08 -25.39
CA LEU A 282 6.45 -11.93 -24.73
C LEU A 282 7.31 -11.35 -23.61
N PHE A 283 8.05 -12.20 -22.88
CA PHE A 283 8.95 -11.74 -21.83
C PHE A 283 10.16 -11.00 -22.43
N LYS A 284 10.71 -11.49 -23.54
CA LYS A 284 11.80 -10.83 -24.28
C LYS A 284 11.36 -9.48 -24.83
N GLU A 285 10.16 -9.40 -25.43
CA GLU A 285 9.57 -8.16 -25.94
C GLU A 285 9.32 -7.14 -24.82
N GLY A 286 8.74 -7.58 -23.69
CA GLY A 286 8.55 -6.71 -22.53
C GLY A 286 9.87 -6.17 -22.00
N LEU A 287 10.91 -7.03 -21.94
CA LEU A 287 12.23 -6.62 -21.45
C LEU A 287 12.89 -5.62 -22.39
N SER A 288 12.82 -5.82 -23.72
CA SER A 288 13.37 -4.86 -24.68
C SER A 288 12.65 -3.52 -24.62
N PHE A 289 11.32 -3.53 -24.53
CA PHE A 289 10.51 -2.32 -24.37
C PHE A 289 10.86 -1.55 -23.09
N LEU A 290 11.00 -2.28 -21.98
CA LEU A 290 11.35 -1.70 -20.70
C LEU A 290 12.76 -1.09 -20.71
N SER A 291 13.74 -1.76 -21.34
CA SER A 291 15.09 -1.20 -21.50
C SER A 291 15.06 0.12 -22.27
N LEU A 292 14.30 0.16 -23.37
CA LEU A 292 14.05 1.38 -24.16
C LEU A 292 13.48 2.51 -23.29
N ARG A 293 12.51 2.19 -22.42
CA ARG A 293 11.94 3.15 -21.46
C ARG A 293 12.94 3.67 -20.43
N PHE A 294 13.90 2.84 -20.02
CA PHE A 294 14.96 3.27 -19.11
C PHE A 294 15.96 4.17 -19.82
N GLU A 295 16.34 3.85 -21.06
CA GLU A 295 17.25 4.65 -21.88
C GLU A 295 16.66 6.03 -22.21
N GLU A 296 15.43 6.09 -22.73
CA GLU A 296 14.75 7.35 -23.05
C GLU A 296 14.67 8.28 -21.84
N ALA A 297 14.37 7.71 -20.68
CA ALA A 297 14.27 8.50 -19.47
C ALA A 297 15.64 8.85 -18.90
N ALA A 298 16.65 8.01 -19.06
CA ALA A 298 18.01 8.33 -18.63
C ALA A 298 18.57 9.53 -19.41
N ASN A 299 18.17 9.69 -20.67
CA ASN A 299 18.52 10.84 -21.50
C ASN A 299 17.91 12.17 -21.02
N VAL A 300 16.87 12.14 -20.17
CA VAL A 300 16.16 13.33 -19.66
C VAL A 300 16.38 13.54 -18.16
N GLU A 301 16.25 12.46 -17.39
CA GLU A 301 16.28 12.45 -15.92
C GLU A 301 17.67 12.09 -15.35
N GLY A 302 18.64 11.71 -16.19
CA GLY A 302 19.97 11.27 -15.76
C GLY A 302 20.02 9.80 -15.32
N ASN A 303 20.95 9.46 -14.43
CA ASN A 303 21.14 8.06 -13.99
C ASN A 303 19.84 7.49 -13.37
N PRO A 304 19.37 6.28 -13.75
CA PRO A 304 18.14 5.68 -13.20
C PRO A 304 18.07 5.63 -11.67
N ALA A 305 19.19 5.37 -10.99
CA ALA A 305 19.24 5.35 -9.54
C ALA A 305 19.10 6.77 -8.96
N GLU A 306 19.78 7.75 -9.55
CA GLU A 306 19.67 9.16 -9.18
C GLU A 306 18.25 9.68 -9.41
N ALA A 307 17.65 9.39 -10.57
CA ALA A 307 16.28 9.75 -10.89
C ALA A 307 15.27 9.17 -9.88
N TYR A 308 15.50 7.94 -9.41
CA TYR A 308 14.67 7.35 -8.34
C TYR A 308 14.75 8.17 -7.05
N PHE A 309 15.95 8.46 -6.54
CA PHE A 309 16.12 9.24 -5.31
C PHE A 309 15.67 10.70 -5.46
N ASN A 310 15.90 11.30 -6.63
CA ASN A 310 15.50 12.67 -6.93
C ASN A 310 13.97 12.83 -6.86
N ARG A 311 13.18 11.82 -7.26
CA ARG A 311 11.71 11.86 -7.10
C ARG A 311 11.29 11.98 -5.64
N TYR A 312 11.94 11.23 -4.74
CA TYR A 312 11.66 11.34 -3.30
C TYR A 312 12.13 12.69 -2.75
N TYR A 313 13.30 13.17 -3.17
CA TYR A 313 13.80 14.49 -2.80
C TYR A 313 12.83 15.61 -3.23
N GLN A 314 12.34 15.56 -4.47
CA GLN A 314 11.34 16.50 -4.98
C GLN A 314 10.04 16.45 -4.18
N MET A 315 9.60 15.28 -3.70
CA MET A 315 8.45 15.19 -2.78
C MET A 315 8.73 15.84 -1.43
N ILE A 316 9.95 15.66 -0.88
CA ILE A 316 10.34 16.24 0.41
C ILE A 316 10.42 17.76 0.35
N VAL A 317 10.93 18.31 -0.75
CA VAL A 317 11.08 19.77 -0.92
C VAL A 317 9.82 20.44 -1.46
N ALA A 318 8.91 19.69 -2.11
CA ALA A 318 7.66 20.24 -2.66
C ALA A 318 6.85 21.13 -1.68
N PRO A 319 6.67 20.78 -0.39
CA PRO A 319 6.07 21.68 0.60
C PRO A 319 6.64 23.11 0.61
N TYR A 320 7.96 23.26 0.49
CA TYR A 320 8.63 24.56 0.49
C TYR A 320 8.26 25.38 -0.75
N HIS A 321 8.32 24.77 -1.94
CA HIS A 321 8.00 25.45 -3.19
C HIS A 321 6.51 25.80 -3.30
N TYR A 322 5.63 24.88 -2.91
CA TYR A 322 4.19 25.11 -2.97
C TYR A 322 3.73 26.13 -1.93
N ASN A 323 4.43 26.24 -0.79
CA ASN A 323 4.16 27.28 0.20
C ASN A 323 4.39 28.70 -0.33
N MET A 324 5.24 28.90 -1.36
CA MET A 324 5.42 30.24 -1.97
C MET A 324 4.14 30.78 -2.62
N TRP A 325 3.18 29.89 -2.92
CA TRP A 325 1.93 30.19 -3.61
C TRP A 325 0.71 29.81 -2.76
N THR A 326 0.91 29.48 -1.48
CA THR A 326 -0.14 29.06 -0.57
C THR A 326 -0.15 29.96 0.65
N ASP A 327 -1.33 30.42 1.05
CA ASP A 327 -1.52 31.17 2.28
C ASP A 327 -1.16 30.31 3.50
N TRP A 328 -0.88 30.98 4.61
CA TRP A 328 -0.47 30.34 5.86
C TRP A 328 -1.45 29.26 6.36
N LEU A 329 -2.74 29.40 6.03
CA LEU A 329 -3.83 28.48 6.40
C LEU A 329 -4.34 27.63 5.24
N GLY A 330 -3.71 27.72 4.06
CA GLY A 330 -4.12 27.01 2.86
C GLY A 330 -5.09 27.81 2.01
N ASN A 331 -5.20 27.44 0.73
CA ASN A 331 -6.02 28.17 -0.25
C ASN A 331 -7.31 27.43 -0.59
N THR A 332 -7.27 26.10 -0.59
CA THR A 332 -8.33 25.27 -1.17
C THR A 332 -9.21 24.58 -0.12
N GLY A 333 -8.73 24.48 1.12
CA GLY A 333 -9.31 23.67 2.17
C GLY A 333 -9.18 22.16 1.92
N LEU A 334 -9.51 21.39 2.94
CA LEU A 334 -9.38 19.94 3.01
C LEU A 334 -10.08 19.26 1.83
N GLY A 335 -9.33 18.44 1.09
CA GLY A 335 -9.83 17.73 -0.09
C GLY A 335 -9.86 18.55 -1.39
N GLY A 336 -9.65 19.87 -1.33
CA GLY A 336 -9.68 20.75 -2.50
C GLY A 336 -8.54 20.52 -3.50
N ALA A 337 -7.42 19.94 -3.05
CA ALA A 337 -6.31 19.56 -3.92
C ALA A 337 -6.42 18.11 -4.44
N THR A 338 -7.58 17.46 -4.29
CA THR A 338 -7.85 16.15 -4.91
C THR A 338 -8.79 16.32 -6.11
N ARG A 339 -8.57 15.56 -7.20
CA ARG A 339 -9.45 15.62 -8.39
C ARG A 339 -10.91 15.37 -8.07
N ALA A 340 -11.20 14.34 -7.27
CA ALA A 340 -12.56 14.00 -6.88
C ALA A 340 -13.15 15.02 -5.87
N GLY A 341 -12.36 15.47 -4.89
CA GLY A 341 -12.82 16.46 -3.92
C GLY A 341 -13.10 17.83 -4.55
N ALA A 342 -12.23 18.30 -5.44
CA ALA A 342 -12.43 19.55 -6.17
C ALA A 342 -13.69 19.51 -7.04
N ALA A 343 -13.90 18.41 -7.76
CA ALA A 343 -15.09 18.23 -8.61
C ALA A 343 -16.40 18.28 -7.80
N LEU A 344 -16.42 17.76 -6.57
CA LEU A 344 -17.58 17.84 -5.66
C LEU A 344 -17.90 19.28 -5.22
N GLY A 345 -16.94 20.19 -5.31
CA GLY A 345 -17.11 21.62 -5.03
C GLY A 345 -17.29 22.46 -6.30
N GLY A 346 -17.43 21.84 -7.48
CA GLY A 346 -17.51 22.52 -8.78
C GLY A 346 -16.19 23.11 -9.27
N GLY A 347 -15.07 22.78 -8.62
CA GLY A 347 -13.74 23.28 -8.96
C GLY A 347 -12.88 22.29 -9.74
N TRP A 348 -11.75 22.79 -10.23
CA TRP A 348 -10.68 22.00 -10.82
C TRP A 348 -9.48 22.00 -9.89
N GLY A 349 -9.13 20.84 -9.34
CA GLY A 349 -8.06 20.72 -8.35
C GLY A 349 -7.33 19.39 -8.46
N GLY A 350 -6.02 19.41 -8.19
CA GLY A 350 -5.18 18.22 -8.26
C GLY A 350 -3.74 18.54 -7.91
N ALA A 351 -3.33 18.22 -6.69
CA ALA A 351 -1.92 18.12 -6.36
C ALA A 351 -1.40 16.76 -6.85
N GLU A 352 -0.50 16.79 -7.84
CA GLU A 352 0.15 15.57 -8.36
C GLU A 352 1.25 15.05 -7.44
N ASN A 353 1.63 15.84 -6.43
CA ASN A 353 2.64 15.49 -5.43
C ASN A 353 2.00 15.28 -4.05
N SER A 354 2.43 14.19 -3.40
CA SER A 354 1.86 13.70 -2.14
C SER A 354 2.03 14.63 -0.95
N TRP A 355 3.18 15.29 -0.84
CA TRP A 355 3.50 16.18 0.29
C TRP A 355 3.12 17.63 0.02
N SER A 356 2.96 18.03 -1.25
CA SER A 356 2.38 19.34 -1.54
C SER A 356 0.89 19.39 -1.23
N ARG A 357 0.15 18.28 -1.41
CA ARG A 357 -1.31 18.24 -1.19
C ARG A 357 -1.74 18.77 0.20
N PRO A 358 -1.24 18.27 1.35
CA PRO A 358 -1.65 18.79 2.66
C PRO A 358 -1.34 20.27 2.83
N VAL A 359 -0.26 20.76 2.22
CA VAL A 359 0.15 22.18 2.26
C VAL A 359 -0.80 23.02 1.43
N THR A 360 -1.10 22.65 0.18
CA THR A 360 -2.06 23.37 -0.67
C THR A 360 -3.48 23.41 -0.06
N GLU A 361 -3.87 22.34 0.63
CA GLU A 361 -5.17 22.25 1.30
C GLU A 361 -5.23 23.06 2.61
N ASN A 362 -4.21 23.01 3.47
CA ASN A 362 -4.29 23.53 4.85
C ASN A 362 -3.14 24.47 5.25
N GLY A 363 -2.31 24.90 4.31
CA GLY A 363 -1.14 25.75 4.55
C GLY A 363 0.06 25.00 5.12
N ILE A 364 1.21 25.66 5.21
CA ILE A 364 2.46 25.03 5.65
C ILE A 364 2.41 24.54 7.10
N ILE A 365 1.71 25.25 7.98
CA ILE A 365 1.63 24.89 9.40
C ILE A 365 0.81 23.61 9.55
N PHE A 366 -0.47 23.62 9.15
CA PHE A 366 -1.33 22.46 9.36
C PHE A 366 -1.01 21.33 8.37
N GLY A 367 -0.70 21.64 7.12
CA GLY A 367 -0.18 20.65 6.17
C GLY A 367 1.10 19.98 6.66
N GLY A 368 2.03 20.76 7.21
CA GLY A 368 3.26 20.28 7.82
C GLY A 368 3.02 19.35 9.02
N LEU A 369 2.06 19.65 9.88
CA LEU A 369 1.67 18.77 10.99
C LEU A 369 1.19 17.39 10.51
N PHE A 370 0.47 17.32 9.38
CA PHE A 370 0.07 16.04 8.80
C PHE A 370 1.25 15.27 8.22
N ILE A 371 2.18 15.96 7.56
CA ILE A 371 3.41 15.35 7.05
C ILE A 371 4.24 14.78 8.22
N LEU A 372 4.42 15.54 9.30
CA LEU A 372 5.09 15.08 10.52
C LEU A 372 4.38 13.87 11.13
N TRP A 373 3.04 13.85 11.13
CA TRP A 373 2.27 12.70 11.56
C TRP A 373 2.56 11.46 10.70
N ARG A 374 2.63 11.59 9.37
CA ARG A 374 2.99 10.49 8.44
C ARG A 374 4.40 9.97 8.69
N ILE A 375 5.38 10.87 8.88
CA ILE A 375 6.76 10.51 9.24
C ILE A 375 6.76 9.71 10.54
N TRP A 376 6.03 10.19 11.55
CA TRP A 376 5.98 9.57 12.87
C TRP A 376 5.40 8.14 12.85
N ILE A 377 4.24 7.95 12.23
CA ILE A 377 3.62 6.61 12.15
C ILE A 377 4.48 5.63 11.34
N THR A 378 5.06 6.07 10.22
CA THR A 378 5.92 5.21 9.39
C THR A 378 7.21 4.84 10.12
N LYS A 379 7.86 5.79 10.81
CA LYS A 379 9.04 5.52 11.64
C LYS A 379 8.72 4.48 12.71
N ASP A 380 7.66 4.68 13.48
CA ASP A 380 7.34 3.74 14.57
C ASP A 380 6.92 2.35 14.01
N LEU A 381 6.31 2.29 12.82
CA LEU A 381 6.04 1.03 12.11
C LEU A 381 7.34 0.31 11.70
N LEU A 382 8.32 1.02 11.14
CA LEU A 382 9.65 0.47 10.84
C LEU A 382 10.29 -0.11 12.10
N MET A 383 10.29 0.65 13.20
CA MET A 383 10.86 0.19 14.47
C MET A 383 10.19 -1.10 14.98
N LYS A 384 8.88 -1.26 14.78
CA LYS A 384 8.18 -2.51 15.10
C LYS A 384 8.60 -3.66 14.19
N CYS A 385 8.82 -3.41 12.91
CA CYS A 385 9.31 -4.42 11.98
C CYS A 385 10.75 -4.85 12.32
N ILE A 386 11.63 -3.92 12.68
CA ILE A 386 12.99 -4.23 13.14
C ILE A 386 12.95 -5.08 14.42
N GLN A 387 12.07 -4.76 15.37
CA GLN A 387 11.86 -5.58 16.57
C GLN A 387 11.35 -6.99 16.22
N ALA A 388 10.49 -7.11 15.20
CA ALA A 388 10.00 -8.40 14.72
C ALA A 388 11.10 -9.24 14.05
N VAL A 389 11.97 -8.63 13.25
CA VAL A 389 13.14 -9.28 12.63
C VAL A 389 14.09 -9.82 13.70
N LYS A 390 14.35 -9.03 14.76
CA LYS A 390 15.17 -9.49 15.90
C LYS A 390 14.60 -10.75 16.56
N ARG A 391 13.27 -10.91 16.56
CA ARG A 391 12.53 -12.08 17.08
C ARG A 391 12.36 -13.23 16.07
N GLY A 392 12.88 -13.11 14.84
CA GLY A 392 12.78 -14.16 13.81
C GLY A 392 11.61 -14.02 12.83
N SER A 393 10.81 -12.94 12.92
CA SER A 393 9.74 -12.65 11.96
C SER A 393 10.25 -11.75 10.83
N TYR A 394 10.50 -12.33 9.65
CA TYR A 394 11.08 -11.60 8.51
C TYR A 394 10.02 -10.98 7.59
N LEU A 395 8.81 -11.55 7.53
CA LEU A 395 7.76 -11.06 6.63
C LEU A 395 7.41 -9.59 6.89
N ALA A 396 7.44 -9.14 8.14
CA ALA A 396 7.09 -7.78 8.52
C ALA A 396 7.98 -6.73 7.83
N ILE A 397 9.29 -6.97 7.70
CA ILE A 397 10.20 -6.00 7.05
C ILE A 397 10.00 -5.96 5.53
N PHE A 398 9.70 -7.09 4.90
CA PHE A 398 9.37 -7.11 3.46
C PHE A 398 8.04 -6.39 3.18
N LEU A 399 7.02 -6.63 4.02
CA LEU A 399 5.77 -5.88 3.96
C LEU A 399 5.95 -4.40 4.29
N PHE A 400 6.92 -4.04 5.14
CA PHE A 400 7.28 -2.65 5.36
C PHE A 400 7.91 -2.03 4.11
N GLY A 401 8.82 -2.74 3.42
CA GLY A 401 9.37 -2.31 2.15
C GLY A 401 8.29 -2.00 1.10
N ALA A 402 7.17 -2.73 1.13
CA ALA A 402 6.03 -2.47 0.26
C ALA A 402 5.06 -1.38 0.75
N SER A 403 4.77 -1.32 2.05
CA SER A 403 3.73 -0.44 2.60
C SER A 403 4.23 0.88 3.15
N GLY A 404 5.44 0.93 3.71
CA GLY A 404 6.03 2.09 4.35
C GLY A 404 6.18 3.29 3.41
N PRO A 405 6.76 3.12 2.20
CA PRO A 405 6.84 4.16 1.19
C PRO A 405 5.46 4.70 0.78
N ILE A 406 4.45 3.84 0.65
CA ILE A 406 3.07 4.27 0.33
C ILE A 406 2.48 5.09 1.48
N LEU A 407 2.66 4.64 2.73
CA LEU A 407 2.18 5.35 3.91
C LEU A 407 2.86 6.72 4.05
N LEU A 408 4.14 6.83 3.71
CA LEU A 408 4.91 8.07 3.84
C LEU A 408 4.78 9.02 2.65
N PHE A 409 4.89 8.51 1.43
CA PHE A 409 4.98 9.28 0.18
C PHE A 409 3.84 9.02 -0.79
N GLY A 410 2.97 8.04 -0.57
CA GLY A 410 1.84 7.77 -1.47
C GLY A 410 0.83 8.92 -1.52
N LEU A 411 0.32 9.24 -2.71
CA LEU A 411 -0.73 10.26 -2.91
C LEU A 411 -2.09 9.73 -2.41
N LEU A 412 -2.41 10.01 -1.15
CA LEU A 412 -3.58 9.44 -0.46
C LEU A 412 -4.93 9.96 -0.95
N GLY A 413 -4.95 11.00 -1.80
CA GLY A 413 -6.16 11.48 -2.47
C GLY A 413 -6.74 10.46 -3.47
N GLN A 414 -5.89 9.54 -3.95
CA GLN A 414 -6.28 8.45 -4.84
C GLN A 414 -6.69 7.20 -4.02
N PRO A 415 -7.90 6.66 -4.22
CA PRO A 415 -8.42 5.55 -3.43
C PRO A 415 -7.55 4.29 -3.42
N THR A 416 -6.90 3.96 -4.54
CA THR A 416 -6.01 2.80 -4.63
C THR A 416 -4.81 2.96 -3.71
N ASN A 417 -4.16 4.12 -3.75
CA ASN A 417 -2.98 4.42 -2.92
C ASN A 417 -3.35 4.45 -1.44
N LEU A 418 -4.45 5.13 -1.08
CA LEU A 418 -4.99 5.12 0.28
C LEU A 418 -5.28 3.70 0.78
N GLY A 419 -5.85 2.90 -0.12
CA GLY A 419 -6.16 1.51 0.11
C GLY A 419 -4.96 0.66 0.49
N PHE A 420 -3.93 0.68 -0.36
CA PHE A 420 -2.68 -0.03 -0.11
C PHE A 420 -1.91 0.52 1.09
N ALA A 421 -1.96 1.84 1.35
CA ALA A 421 -1.38 2.41 2.57
C ALA A 421 -2.06 1.83 3.82
N ALA A 422 -3.40 1.87 3.91
CA ALA A 422 -4.12 1.40 5.08
C ALA A 422 -4.06 -0.12 5.26
N PHE A 423 -4.41 -0.87 4.21
CA PHE A 423 -4.43 -2.34 4.25
C PHE A 423 -3.01 -2.93 4.36
N GLY A 424 -2.08 -2.41 3.56
CA GLY A 424 -0.70 -2.87 3.54
C GLY A 424 0.03 -2.60 4.86
N SER A 425 -0.12 -1.41 5.45
CA SER A 425 0.46 -1.13 6.77
C SER A 425 -0.24 -1.94 7.88
N GLY A 426 -1.53 -2.25 7.74
CA GLY A 426 -2.25 -3.15 8.64
C GLY A 426 -1.72 -4.58 8.61
N LEU A 427 -1.51 -5.13 7.40
CA LEU A 427 -0.85 -6.42 7.19
C LEU A 427 0.58 -6.45 7.76
N CYS A 428 1.36 -5.41 7.48
CA CYS A 428 2.72 -5.25 7.99
C CYS A 428 2.75 -5.26 9.52
N LEU A 429 1.87 -4.48 10.17
CA LEU A 429 1.79 -4.42 11.63
C LEU A 429 1.28 -5.73 12.25
N ALA A 430 0.34 -6.42 11.59
CA ALA A 430 -0.12 -7.74 12.00
C ALA A 430 1.03 -8.77 11.96
N ALA A 431 1.79 -8.81 10.86
CA ALA A 431 2.95 -9.68 10.70
C ALA A 431 4.04 -9.39 11.75
N ALA A 432 4.22 -8.11 12.13
CA ALA A 432 5.18 -7.71 13.17
C ALA A 432 4.78 -8.16 14.59
N LYS A 433 3.47 -8.29 14.87
CA LYS A 433 2.95 -8.58 16.21
C LYS A 433 2.69 -10.07 16.47
N GLN A 434 2.19 -10.80 15.48
CA GLN A 434 1.53 -12.09 15.68
C GLN A 434 2.40 -13.33 15.35
N TYR A 435 3.72 -13.18 15.39
CA TYR A 435 4.65 -14.28 15.08
C TYR A 435 4.41 -15.52 15.96
N PRO A 436 4.35 -16.74 15.38
CA PRO A 436 4.25 -17.97 16.16
C PRO A 436 5.48 -18.15 17.03
N LYS A 437 5.30 -18.21 18.35
CA LYS A 437 6.36 -18.45 19.34
C LYS A 437 6.91 -19.89 19.32
N GLU A 438 6.42 -20.76 18.45
CA GLU A 438 6.61 -22.22 18.54
C GLU A 438 7.95 -22.75 18.02
N SER A 439 8.79 -21.95 17.39
CA SER A 439 10.11 -22.42 16.93
C SER A 439 11.15 -22.60 18.05
N SER A 440 10.83 -22.30 19.31
CA SER A 440 11.71 -22.60 20.46
C SER A 440 11.42 -23.93 21.16
N LEU A 441 10.39 -24.68 20.77
CA LEU A 441 10.04 -25.97 21.39
C LEU A 441 10.65 -27.19 20.67
N TYR A 442 11.18 -27.02 19.46
CA TYR A 442 11.82 -28.09 18.68
C TYR A 442 13.35 -28.14 18.81
N LEU A 443 13.95 -27.34 19.68
CA LEU A 443 15.41 -27.31 19.93
C LEU A 443 15.81 -27.76 21.35
N GLN A 444 14.91 -28.41 22.09
CA GLN A 444 15.22 -29.07 23.38
C GLN A 444 15.20 -30.60 23.30
N GLY A 445 15.36 -31.15 22.10
CA GLY A 445 15.42 -32.59 21.88
C GLY A 445 16.46 -32.94 20.83
N PHE A 446 17.72 -32.55 21.06
CA PHE A 446 18.94 -33.28 20.69
C PHE A 446 20.09 -32.81 21.57
#